data_AF-A0A2J7RIP1-F1
#
_entry.id   AF-A0A2J7RIP1-F1
#
_cell.length_a   1.000
_cell.length_b   1.000
_cell.length_c   1.000
_cell.angle_alpha   90.00
_cell.angle_beta   90.00
_cell.angle_gamma   90.00
#
_symmetry.space_group_name_H-M   'P 1'
#
loop_
_entity.id
_entity.type
_entity.pdbx_description
1 polymer ?
#
loop_
_entity_poly.entity_id
_entity_poly.type
_entity_poly.pdbx_seq_one_letter_code
_entity_poly.pdbx_strand_id
1 'polypeptide(L)'
;MKLNIAKTRVVSYTRKTNFLSYEYQLCHAIITRTSSVKDLGVFFDSKLHFHTHVNYIFSECIKLSGLIRSITYRFSSLESLYVLYFTLVRSNLEYASVIWNSITSTDANKIQRIKQKFESVCFYRFFPHISYTCNYTDALEKLSPQSLHKRRHHLDALLLVQVFRGLKSCTSLSENVSLCVPPSNLRDFSLFVVCPSNKHCSSARYAYPANSMGKDLDMFAIGTVSVNHISHVNEQKFVVN
;
A
#
# COMPACT_ATOMS: atom_id res chain seq x y z
N MET A 1 -25.83 16.70 -16.11
CA MET A 1 -25.08 16.91 -14.85
C MET A 1 -24.39 18.28 -14.92
N LYS A 2 -24.55 19.17 -13.92
CA LYS A 2 -23.99 20.54 -13.91
C LYS A 2 -22.73 20.59 -13.05
N LEU A 3 -21.63 21.13 -13.58
CA LEU A 3 -20.34 21.24 -12.87
C LEU A 3 -20.34 22.44 -11.92
N ASN A 4 -19.76 22.27 -10.73
CA ASN A 4 -19.59 23.34 -9.76
C ASN A 4 -18.20 23.97 -9.91
N ILE A 5 -18.16 25.18 -10.49
CA ILE A 5 -16.93 25.93 -10.78
C ILE A 5 -16.06 26.11 -9.53
N ALA A 6 -16.64 26.35 -8.36
CA ALA A 6 -15.89 26.58 -7.13
C ALA A 6 -15.14 25.32 -6.63
N LYS A 7 -15.63 24.13 -7.01
CA LYS A 7 -15.00 22.83 -6.69
C LYS A 7 -14.12 22.30 -7.81
N THR A 8 -14.23 22.86 -9.02
CA THR A 8 -13.42 22.47 -10.17
C THR A 8 -12.02 23.09 -10.07
N ARG A 9 -10.99 22.27 -10.26
CA ARG A 9 -9.59 22.69 -10.25
C ARG A 9 -8.89 22.19 -11.51
N VAL A 10 -7.90 22.93 -11.99
CA VAL A 10 -7.00 22.47 -13.07
C VAL A 10 -5.69 22.02 -12.47
N VAL A 11 -5.26 20.81 -12.81
CA VAL A 11 -3.94 20.27 -12.44
C VAL A 11 -3.27 19.77 -13.71
N SER A 12 -1.97 20.03 -13.88
CA SER A 12 -1.18 19.36 -14.93
C SER A 12 -0.20 18.41 -14.30
N TYR A 13 -0.25 17.15 -14.75
CA TYR A 13 0.65 16.11 -14.30
C TYR A 13 1.88 16.06 -15.20
N THR A 14 3.03 16.49 -14.69
CA THR A 14 4.28 16.51 -15.45
C THR A 14 5.48 16.60 -14.50
N ARG A 15 6.60 16.01 -14.92
CA ARG A 15 7.90 16.17 -14.26
C ARG A 15 8.76 17.24 -14.94
N LYS A 16 8.33 17.77 -16.09
CA LYS A 16 9.04 18.83 -16.80
C LYS A 16 8.96 20.13 -15.99
N THR A 17 10.05 20.88 -15.98
CA THR A 17 10.12 22.22 -15.36
C THR A 17 9.29 23.22 -16.15
N ASN A 18 9.40 23.17 -17.49
CA ASN A 18 8.60 23.96 -18.41
C ASN A 18 7.36 23.15 -18.82
N PHE A 19 6.18 23.65 -18.49
CA PHE A 19 4.91 23.06 -18.87
C PHE A 19 3.96 24.13 -19.38
N LEU A 20 3.00 23.72 -20.22
CA LEU A 20 1.99 24.62 -20.76
C LEU A 20 1.05 25.09 -19.65
N SER A 21 1.13 26.37 -19.31
CA SER A 21 0.18 27.03 -18.41
C SER A 21 -0.87 27.73 -19.26
N TYR A 22 -2.06 27.14 -19.31
CA TYR A 22 -3.22 27.69 -20.01
C TYR A 22 -4.31 28.02 -19.00
N GLU A 23 -4.95 29.18 -19.17
CA GLU A 23 -6.07 29.63 -18.35
C GLU A 23 -7.38 29.05 -18.91
N TYR A 24 -7.89 28.03 -18.24
CA TYR A 24 -9.16 27.42 -18.61
C TYR A 24 -10.32 28.23 -18.02
N GLN A 25 -11.31 28.52 -18.85
CA GLN A 25 -12.55 29.18 -18.45
C GLN A 25 -13.73 28.23 -18.57
N LEU A 26 -14.63 28.26 -17.59
CA LEU A 26 -15.89 27.53 -17.58
C LEU A 26 -17.03 28.49 -17.25
N CYS A 27 -18.01 28.62 -18.15
CA CYS A 27 -19.13 29.55 -18.00
C CYS A 27 -18.68 30.99 -17.69
N HIS A 28 -17.63 31.47 -18.37
CA HIS A 28 -17.00 32.79 -18.19
C HIS A 28 -16.29 33.00 -16.84
N ALA A 29 -16.08 31.94 -16.05
CA ALA A 29 -15.27 31.99 -14.84
C ALA A 29 -13.94 31.25 -15.04
N ILE A 30 -12.84 31.85 -14.59
CA ILE A 30 -11.51 31.24 -14.64
C ILE A 30 -11.45 30.12 -13.61
N ILE A 31 -11.01 28.94 -14.04
CA ILE A 31 -10.81 27.79 -13.16
C ILE A 31 -9.43 27.92 -12.50
N THR A 32 -9.41 27.89 -11.18
CA THR A 32 -8.14 27.96 -10.42
C THR A 32 -7.27 26.75 -10.69
N ARG A 33 -6.00 27.00 -10.99
CA ARG A 33 -4.97 25.98 -11.13
C ARG A 33 -4.36 25.63 -9.77
N THR A 34 -4.16 24.35 -9.49
CA THR A 34 -3.52 23.89 -8.24
C THR A 34 -2.39 22.90 -8.54
N SER A 35 -1.41 22.84 -7.63
CA SER A 35 -0.28 21.89 -7.71
C SER A 35 -0.58 20.55 -7.03
N SER A 36 -1.63 20.49 -6.21
CA SER A 36 -2.09 19.28 -5.54
C SER A 36 -3.62 19.27 -5.52
N VAL A 37 -4.22 18.08 -5.61
CA VAL A 37 -5.67 17.87 -5.52
C VAL A 37 -5.95 16.61 -4.72
N LYS A 38 -7.00 16.64 -3.91
CA LYS A 38 -7.48 15.45 -3.19
C LYS A 38 -8.62 14.84 -3.99
N ASP A 39 -8.49 13.57 -4.34
CA ASP A 39 -9.54 12.80 -5.01
C ASP A 39 -9.68 11.42 -4.37
N LEU A 40 -10.93 11.01 -4.10
CA LEU A 40 -11.29 9.77 -3.40
C LEU A 40 -10.43 9.49 -2.14
N GLY A 41 -10.02 10.53 -1.41
CA GLY A 41 -9.19 10.39 -0.20
C GLY A 41 -7.68 10.40 -0.43
N VAL A 42 -7.20 10.37 -1.68
CA VAL A 42 -5.78 10.38 -2.05
C VAL A 42 -5.35 11.77 -2.51
N PHE A 43 -4.17 12.22 -2.09
CA PHE A 43 -3.59 13.48 -2.56
C PHE A 43 -2.69 13.23 -3.77
N PHE A 44 -3.02 13.88 -4.88
CA PHE A 44 -2.26 13.84 -6.12
C PHE A 44 -1.51 15.14 -6.33
N ASP A 45 -0.19 15.07 -6.23
CA ASP A 45 0.69 16.19 -6.56
C ASP A 45 0.96 16.23 -8.06
N SER A 46 1.27 17.40 -8.61
CA SER A 46 1.53 17.62 -10.05
C SER A 46 2.65 16.74 -10.62
N LYS A 47 3.58 16.28 -9.77
CA LYS A 47 4.67 15.36 -10.15
C LYS A 47 4.36 13.88 -9.89
N LEU A 48 3.23 13.56 -9.27
CA LEU A 48 2.83 12.21 -8.85
C LEU A 48 3.84 11.53 -7.88
N HIS A 49 4.45 12.30 -6.97
CA HIS A 49 5.38 11.77 -5.97
C HIS A 49 4.72 11.26 -4.68
N PHE A 50 3.43 11.58 -4.45
CA PHE A 50 2.63 11.17 -3.29
C PHE A 50 3.22 11.48 -1.90
N HIS A 51 4.30 12.27 -1.80
CA HIS A 51 4.91 12.63 -0.52
C HIS A 51 3.93 13.35 0.41
N THR A 52 3.14 14.27 -0.14
CA THR A 52 2.08 14.97 0.60
C THR A 52 1.06 13.99 1.17
N HIS A 53 0.68 12.98 0.39
CA HIS A 53 -0.25 11.94 0.82
C HIS A 53 0.32 11.07 1.94
N VAL A 54 1.59 10.65 1.82
CA VAL A 54 2.28 9.85 2.85
C VAL A 54 2.39 10.64 4.15
N ASN A 55 2.72 11.93 4.10
CA ASN A 55 2.78 12.80 5.27
C ASN A 55 1.42 12.91 5.96
N TYR A 56 0.36 13.09 5.18
CA TYR A 56 -1.01 13.12 5.68
C TYR A 56 -1.38 11.81 6.39
N ILE A 57 -1.26 10.66 5.71
CA ILE A 57 -1.56 9.35 6.29
C ILE A 57 -0.72 9.10 7.55
N PHE A 58 0.57 9.43 7.51
CA PHE A 58 1.45 9.27 8.67
C PHE A 58 0.93 10.07 9.87
N SER A 59 0.57 11.33 9.68
CA SER A 59 0.06 12.18 10.76
C SER A 59 -1.24 11.62 11.36
N GLU A 60 -2.16 11.16 10.52
CA GLU A 60 -3.44 10.59 10.96
C GLU A 60 -3.22 9.27 11.70
N CYS A 61 -2.38 8.39 11.18
CA CYS A 61 -2.08 7.11 11.81
C CYS A 61 -1.33 7.26 13.13
N ILE A 62 -0.45 8.25 13.27
CA ILE A 62 0.22 8.54 14.55
C ILE A 62 -0.79 9.01 15.60
N LYS A 63 -1.73 9.88 15.23
CA LYS A 63 -2.82 10.31 16.13
C LYS A 63 -3.67 9.12 16.55
N LEU A 64 -4.08 8.28 15.60
CA LEU A 64 -4.86 7.07 15.87
C LEU A 64 -4.12 6.08 16.77
N SER A 65 -2.81 5.86 16.55
CA SER A 65 -1.99 5.03 17.44
C SER A 65 -1.93 5.59 18.87
N GLY A 66 -1.85 6.93 19.01
CA GLY A 66 -1.92 7.60 20.31
C GLY A 66 -3.29 7.42 20.98
N LEU A 67 -4.37 7.55 20.21
CA LEU A 67 -5.74 7.31 20.67
C LEU A 67 -5.92 5.87 21.14
N ILE A 68 -5.48 4.88 20.35
CA ILE A 68 -5.51 3.47 20.72
C ILE A 68 -4.77 3.28 22.04
N ARG A 69 -3.56 3.80 22.18
CA ARG A 69 -2.78 3.71 23.43
C ARG A 69 -3.54 4.29 24.64
N SER A 70 -4.24 5.41 24.46
CA SER A 70 -4.98 6.08 25.52
C SER A 70 -6.23 5.29 25.95
N ILE A 71 -7.08 4.90 24.99
CA ILE A 71 -8.33 4.16 25.27
C ILE A 71 -8.02 2.78 25.82
N THR A 72 -6.99 2.13 25.29
CA THR A 72 -6.65 0.77 25.69
C THR A 72 -5.80 0.70 26.95
N TYR A 73 -5.54 1.80 27.67
CA TYR A 73 -4.62 1.81 28.81
C TYR A 73 -4.93 0.75 29.89
N ARG A 74 -6.20 0.33 30.03
CA ARG A 74 -6.61 -0.72 30.99
C ARG A 74 -6.74 -2.13 30.41
N PHE A 75 -6.51 -2.31 29.11
CA PHE A 75 -6.68 -3.60 28.44
C PHE A 75 -5.54 -4.57 28.80
N SER A 76 -5.88 -5.83 29.08
CA SER A 76 -4.87 -6.86 29.39
C SER A 76 -4.60 -7.82 28.23
N SER A 77 -5.30 -7.65 27.10
CA SER A 77 -5.15 -8.52 25.93
C SER A 77 -4.37 -7.84 24.82
N LEU A 78 -3.30 -8.49 24.37
CA LEU A 78 -2.51 -8.11 23.20
C LEU A 78 -3.35 -8.19 21.91
N GLU A 79 -4.19 -9.22 21.79
CA GLU A 79 -5.05 -9.42 20.62
C GLU A 79 -6.02 -8.24 20.42
N SER A 80 -6.62 -7.74 21.50
CA SER A 80 -7.52 -6.58 21.43
C SER A 80 -6.83 -5.33 20.88
N LEU A 81 -5.55 -5.12 21.21
CA LEU A 81 -4.75 -4.02 20.67
C LEU A 81 -4.50 -4.20 19.17
N TYR A 82 -4.15 -5.42 18.73
CA TYR A 82 -3.94 -5.71 17.32
C TYR A 82 -5.21 -5.57 16.49
N VAL A 83 -6.36 -6.00 17.01
CA VAL A 83 -7.66 -5.77 16.35
C VAL A 83 -7.91 -4.28 16.12
N LEU A 84 -7.68 -3.44 17.13
CA LEU A 84 -7.82 -1.98 17.00
C LEU A 84 -6.81 -1.39 16.01
N TYR A 85 -5.57 -1.85 16.05
CA TYR A 85 -4.55 -1.42 15.10
C TYR A 85 -4.90 -1.80 13.66
N PHE A 86 -5.37 -3.02 13.43
CA PHE A 86 -5.74 -3.49 12.10
C PHE A 86 -6.96 -2.78 11.55
N THR A 87 -7.96 -2.52 12.39
CA THR A 87 -9.22 -1.88 11.99
C THR A 87 -9.10 -0.38 11.75
N LEU A 88 -8.27 0.34 12.53
CA LEU A 88 -8.17 1.80 12.47
C LEU A 88 -6.91 2.30 11.75
N VAL A 89 -5.75 1.70 12.02
CA VAL A 89 -4.47 2.19 11.51
C VAL A 89 -4.10 1.50 10.20
N ARG A 90 -4.14 0.16 10.17
CA ARG A 90 -3.75 -0.61 8.98
C ARG A 90 -4.70 -0.39 7.82
N SER A 91 -6.00 -0.35 8.07
CA SER A 91 -7.03 -0.03 7.05
C SER A 91 -6.74 1.30 6.34
N ASN A 92 -6.37 2.34 7.07
CA ASN A 92 -5.98 3.64 6.51
C ASN A 92 -4.67 3.58 5.71
N LEU A 93 -3.70 2.77 6.15
CA LEU A 93 -2.41 2.57 5.44
C LEU A 93 -2.52 1.71 4.19
N GLU A 94 -3.58 0.90 4.06
CA GLU A 94 -3.82 0.01 2.92
C GLU A 94 -4.81 0.61 1.93
N TYR A 95 -5.61 1.58 2.37
CA TYR A 95 -6.56 2.27 1.52
C TYR A 95 -5.87 2.89 0.30
N ALA A 96 -6.35 2.52 -0.88
CA ALA A 96 -5.84 2.98 -2.17
C ALA A 96 -4.32 2.83 -2.37
N SER A 97 -3.66 1.92 -1.63
CA SER A 97 -2.19 1.74 -1.72
C SER A 97 -1.71 1.49 -3.12
N VAL A 98 -2.50 0.77 -3.90
CA VAL A 98 -2.24 0.49 -5.30
C VAL A 98 -2.02 1.75 -6.14
N ILE A 99 -2.64 2.88 -5.79
CA ILE A 99 -2.44 4.13 -6.50
C ILE A 99 -1.13 4.78 -6.04
N TRP A 100 -1.00 5.03 -4.74
CA TRP A 100 0.06 5.88 -4.20
C TRP A 100 1.36 5.15 -3.84
N ASN A 101 1.44 3.81 -3.90
CA ASN A 101 2.64 3.03 -3.52
C ASN A 101 3.82 3.17 -4.53
N SER A 102 3.83 4.22 -5.35
CA SER A 102 5.00 4.66 -6.14
C SER A 102 5.86 5.66 -5.35
N ILE A 103 6.14 5.31 -4.10
CA ILE A 103 6.82 6.17 -3.12
C ILE A 103 8.32 5.88 -3.06
N THR A 104 9.05 6.85 -2.52
CA THR A 104 10.48 6.71 -2.24
C THR A 104 10.73 5.74 -1.08
N SER A 105 11.96 5.23 -0.97
CA SER A 105 12.37 4.39 0.17
C SER A 105 12.26 5.13 1.50
N THR A 106 12.49 6.44 1.52
CA THR A 106 12.35 7.28 2.72
C THR A 106 10.90 7.35 3.19
N ASP A 107 9.95 7.55 2.27
CA ASP A 107 8.52 7.54 2.54
C ASP A 107 8.04 6.15 2.96
N ALA A 108 8.54 5.08 2.32
CA ALA A 108 8.23 3.71 2.70
C ALA A 108 8.70 3.38 4.13
N ASN A 109 9.91 3.84 4.49
CA ASN A 109 10.45 3.71 5.85
C ASN A 109 9.64 4.53 6.85
N LYS A 110 9.16 5.72 6.46
CA LYS A 110 8.29 6.55 7.30
C LYS A 110 6.99 5.83 7.65
N ILE A 111 6.38 5.14 6.68
CA ILE A 111 5.21 4.29 6.93
C ILE A 111 5.55 3.12 7.86
N GLN A 112 6.69 2.45 7.63
CA GLN A 112 7.13 1.32 8.45
C GLN A 112 7.32 1.71 9.94
N ARG A 113 7.77 2.94 10.21
CA ARG A 113 7.91 3.47 11.58
C ARG A 113 6.60 3.51 12.36
N ILE A 114 5.44 3.63 11.70
CA ILE A 114 4.13 3.61 12.37
C ILE A 114 3.91 2.24 13.02
N LYS A 115 4.17 1.15 12.27
CA LYS A 115 4.11 -0.22 12.78
C LYS A 115 5.09 -0.41 13.93
N GLN A 116 6.34 -0.03 13.73
CA GLN A 116 7.39 -0.17 14.76
C GLN A 116 7.05 0.57 16.07
N LYS A 117 6.47 1.78 15.98
CA LYS A 117 6.00 2.51 17.16
C LYS A 117 4.88 1.77 17.89
N PHE A 118 3.92 1.22 17.15
CA PHE A 118 2.84 0.44 17.74
C PHE A 118 3.36 -0.85 18.40
N GLU A 119 4.24 -1.58 17.72
CA GLU A 119 4.89 -2.79 18.24
C GLU A 119 5.72 -2.49 19.48
N SER A 120 6.45 -1.38 19.51
CA SER A 120 7.20 -0.91 20.68
C SER A 120 6.28 -0.66 21.87
N VAL A 121 5.12 -0.02 21.68
CA VAL A 121 4.13 0.18 22.75
C VAL A 121 3.60 -1.15 23.29
N CYS A 122 3.33 -2.11 22.41
CA CYS A 122 2.89 -3.45 22.83
C CYS A 122 4.01 -4.16 23.61
N PHE A 123 5.24 -4.10 23.10
CA PHE A 123 6.39 -4.75 23.72
C PHE A 123 6.62 -4.25 25.15
N TYR A 124 6.70 -2.94 25.36
CA TYR A 124 6.89 -2.36 26.70
C TYR A 124 5.76 -2.69 27.68
N ARG A 125 4.56 -2.93 27.17
CA ARG A 125 3.38 -3.20 28.00
C ARG A 125 3.27 -4.66 28.43
N PHE A 126 3.55 -5.60 27.53
CA PHE A 126 3.34 -7.04 27.78
C PHE A 126 4.64 -7.80 28.09
N PHE A 127 5.80 -7.23 27.77
CA PHE A 127 7.11 -7.85 27.99
C PHE A 127 8.05 -6.94 28.79
N PRO A 128 7.66 -6.46 30.00
CA PRO A 128 8.45 -5.50 30.77
C PRO A 128 9.82 -6.04 31.24
N HIS A 129 10.00 -7.37 31.27
CA HIS A 129 11.22 -8.02 31.76
C HIS A 129 12.26 -8.31 30.67
N ILE A 130 11.98 -8.01 29.40
CA ILE A 130 12.90 -8.29 28.28
C ILE A 130 13.66 -7.00 27.92
N SER A 131 14.98 -7.02 28.07
CA SER A 131 15.86 -5.91 27.68
C SER A 131 15.73 -5.58 26.19
N TYR A 132 15.42 -4.32 25.88
CA TYR A 132 15.13 -3.81 24.53
C TYR A 132 16.28 -4.00 23.52
N THR A 133 17.53 -4.12 23.99
CA THR A 133 18.72 -4.08 23.13
C THR A 133 19.14 -5.42 22.54
N CYS A 134 18.78 -6.56 23.15
CA CYS A 134 19.32 -7.87 22.76
C CYS A 134 18.31 -8.79 22.07
N ASN A 135 17.01 -8.63 22.31
CA ASN A 135 15.96 -9.54 21.81
C ASN A 135 14.84 -8.83 21.02
N TYR A 136 15.03 -7.58 20.60
CA TYR A 136 13.99 -6.83 19.89
C TYR A 136 13.59 -7.48 18.57
N THR A 137 14.55 -7.97 17.79
CA THR A 137 14.28 -8.67 16.51
C THR A 137 13.47 -9.93 16.71
N ASP A 138 13.86 -10.74 17.70
CA ASP A 138 13.28 -12.07 17.95
C ASP A 138 11.90 -11.97 18.61
N ALA A 139 11.70 -10.96 19.46
CA ALA A 139 10.39 -10.65 20.03
C ALA A 139 9.44 -10.03 18.99
N LEU A 140 9.97 -9.26 18.03
CA LEU A 140 9.18 -8.68 16.93
C LEU A 140 8.65 -9.76 15.97
N GLU A 141 9.43 -10.81 15.73
CA GLU A 141 8.98 -11.98 14.96
C GLU A 141 7.80 -12.68 15.62
N LYS A 142 7.77 -12.74 16.97
CA LYS A 142 6.65 -13.31 17.73
C LYS A 142 5.41 -12.42 17.73
N LEU A 143 5.57 -11.10 17.63
CA LEU A 143 4.49 -10.11 17.74
C LEU A 143 3.72 -9.88 16.43
N SER A 144 4.38 -9.86 15.27
CA SER A 144 3.69 -9.78 13.96
C SER A 144 4.65 -10.00 12.77
N PRO A 145 4.52 -11.09 11.99
CA PRO A 145 5.53 -11.49 11.01
C PRO A 145 5.56 -10.67 9.70
N GLN A 146 4.50 -9.92 9.35
CA GLN A 146 4.44 -9.23 8.05
C GLN A 146 4.82 -7.74 8.13
N SER A 147 5.70 -7.30 7.23
CA SER A 147 6.01 -5.87 7.06
C SER A 147 4.92 -5.16 6.26
N LEU A 148 4.70 -3.87 6.53
CA LEU A 148 3.72 -3.08 5.78
C LEU A 148 4.12 -2.97 4.30
N HIS A 149 5.41 -3.03 4.01
CA HIS A 149 5.93 -3.08 2.65
C HIS A 149 5.46 -4.34 1.91
N LYS A 150 5.63 -5.54 2.50
CA LYS A 150 5.16 -6.80 1.91
C LYS A 150 3.65 -6.77 1.66
N ARG A 151 2.87 -6.23 2.59
CA ARG A 151 1.41 -6.13 2.44
C ARG A 151 0.98 -5.24 1.28
N ARG A 152 1.65 -4.09 1.07
CA ARG A 152 1.37 -3.25 -0.11
C ARG A 152 1.72 -3.95 -1.42
N HIS A 153 2.82 -4.72 -1.43
CA HIS A 153 3.17 -5.58 -2.57
C HIS A 153 2.12 -6.66 -2.83
N HIS A 154 1.56 -7.27 -1.80
CA HIS A 154 0.45 -8.22 -1.97
C HIS A 154 -0.80 -7.56 -2.54
N LEU A 155 -1.11 -6.32 -2.15
CA LEU A 155 -2.23 -5.54 -2.70
C LEU A 155 -1.99 -5.20 -4.18
N ASP A 156 -0.76 -4.85 -4.54
CA ASP A 156 -0.35 -4.60 -5.93
C ASP A 156 -0.49 -5.89 -6.77
N ALA A 157 0.04 -7.01 -6.29
CA ALA A 157 -0.11 -8.31 -6.96
C ALA A 157 -1.58 -8.73 -7.09
N LEU A 158 -2.37 -8.54 -6.04
CA LEU A 158 -3.80 -8.88 -6.03
C LEU A 158 -4.56 -8.09 -7.10
N LEU A 159 -4.27 -6.78 -7.26
CA LEU A 159 -4.89 -6.01 -8.34
C LEU A 159 -4.54 -6.61 -9.69
N LEU A 160 -3.26 -6.93 -9.93
CA LEU A 160 -2.82 -7.48 -11.20
C LEU A 160 -3.55 -8.80 -11.52
N VAL A 161 -3.57 -9.73 -10.57
CA VAL A 161 -4.29 -11.01 -10.72
C VAL A 161 -5.79 -10.78 -10.99
N GLN A 162 -6.43 -9.84 -10.30
CA GLN A 162 -7.84 -9.52 -10.53
C GLN A 162 -8.10 -8.92 -11.91
N VAL A 163 -7.17 -8.14 -12.45
CA VAL A 163 -7.27 -7.60 -13.83
C VAL A 163 -7.14 -8.73 -14.86
N PHE A 164 -6.16 -9.61 -14.71
CA PHE A 164 -5.99 -10.75 -15.62
C PHE A 164 -7.12 -11.79 -15.54
N ARG A 165 -7.78 -11.91 -14.39
CA ARG A 165 -9.00 -12.72 -14.22
C ARG A 165 -10.27 -12.05 -14.76
N GLY A 166 -10.19 -10.81 -15.25
CA GLY A 166 -11.34 -10.05 -15.72
C GLY A 166 -12.29 -9.57 -14.61
N LEU A 167 -11.88 -9.64 -13.34
CA LEU A 167 -12.68 -9.19 -12.19
C LEU A 167 -12.68 -7.66 -12.04
N LYS A 168 -11.63 -7.00 -12.55
CA LYS A 168 -11.48 -5.54 -12.55
C LYS A 168 -11.07 -5.04 -13.92
N SER A 169 -11.73 -3.99 -14.39
CA SER A 169 -11.42 -3.36 -15.67
C SER A 169 -10.29 -2.34 -15.50
N CYS A 170 -9.09 -2.67 -15.98
CA CYS A 170 -7.97 -1.73 -16.08
C CYS A 170 -7.18 -2.02 -17.37
N THR A 171 -7.61 -1.40 -18.48
CA THR A 171 -7.02 -1.62 -19.81
C THR A 171 -5.53 -1.29 -19.83
N SER A 172 -5.15 -0.15 -19.24
CA SER A 172 -3.77 0.29 -19.16
C SER A 172 -2.85 -0.71 -18.45
N LEU A 173 -3.33 -1.43 -17.44
CA LEU A 173 -2.50 -2.43 -16.76
C LEU A 173 -2.38 -3.72 -17.58
N SER A 174 -3.46 -4.14 -18.23
CA SER A 174 -3.47 -5.33 -19.10
C SER A 174 -2.62 -5.17 -20.35
N GLU A 175 -2.52 -3.96 -20.90
CA GLU A 175 -1.72 -3.68 -22.10
C GLU A 175 -0.22 -3.56 -21.77
N ASN A 176 0.13 -3.03 -20.60
CA ASN A 176 1.51 -2.76 -20.21
C ASN A 176 2.21 -3.92 -19.48
N VAL A 177 1.48 -4.96 -19.09
CA VAL A 177 2.02 -6.14 -18.44
C VAL A 177 1.73 -7.34 -19.34
N SER A 178 2.77 -8.05 -19.76
CA SER A 178 2.63 -9.26 -20.57
C SER A 178 2.85 -10.51 -19.72
N LEU A 179 2.17 -11.59 -20.08
CA LEU A 179 2.43 -12.91 -19.50
C LEU A 179 3.79 -13.42 -19.99
N CYS A 180 4.56 -14.01 -19.08
CA CYS A 180 5.77 -14.74 -19.45
C CYS A 180 5.38 -16.16 -19.83
N VAL A 181 5.62 -16.54 -21.09
CA VAL A 181 5.45 -17.91 -21.56
C VAL A 181 6.86 -18.49 -21.74
N PRO A 182 7.36 -19.34 -20.82
CA PRO A 182 8.70 -19.85 -20.92
C PRO A 182 8.84 -20.77 -22.16
N PRO A 183 9.87 -20.59 -23.00
CA PRO A 183 10.06 -21.39 -24.21
C PRO A 183 10.53 -22.83 -23.93
N SER A 184 10.99 -23.12 -22.69
CA SER A 184 11.43 -24.44 -22.25
C SER A 184 11.21 -24.61 -20.74
N ASN A 185 11.23 -25.85 -20.24
CA ASN A 185 11.06 -26.19 -18.82
C ASN A 185 12.26 -25.70 -17.98
N LEU A 186 12.34 -24.40 -17.78
CA LEU A 186 13.23 -23.77 -16.82
C LEU A 186 12.55 -23.76 -15.45
N ARG A 187 13.33 -23.82 -14.37
CA ARG A 187 12.84 -23.63 -12.98
C ARG A 187 12.41 -22.19 -12.69
N ASP A 188 12.03 -21.45 -13.72
CA ASP A 188 11.54 -20.08 -13.63
C ASP A 188 10.01 -20.12 -13.57
N PHE A 189 9.47 -19.61 -12.47
CA PHE A 189 8.04 -19.55 -12.19
C PHE A 189 7.49 -18.13 -12.35
N SER A 190 8.21 -17.25 -13.05
CA SER A 190 7.73 -15.91 -13.35
C SER A 190 6.51 -15.98 -14.27
N LEU A 191 5.38 -15.42 -13.81
CA LEU A 191 4.11 -15.38 -14.55
C LEU A 191 4.04 -14.18 -15.50
N PHE A 192 4.76 -13.11 -15.17
CA PHE A 192 4.72 -11.83 -15.85
C PHE A 192 6.11 -11.37 -16.28
N VAL A 193 6.18 -10.73 -17.45
CA VAL A 193 7.38 -10.05 -17.92
C VAL A 193 7.61 -8.80 -17.08
N VAL A 194 8.80 -8.67 -16.50
CA VAL A 194 9.19 -7.49 -15.71
C VAL A 194 10.09 -6.60 -16.56
N CYS A 195 9.76 -5.31 -16.67
CA CYS A 195 10.64 -4.35 -17.33
C CYS A 195 11.98 -4.25 -16.57
N PRO A 196 13.13 -4.60 -17.18
CA PRO A 196 14.41 -4.60 -16.49
C PRO A 196 14.97 -3.19 -16.23
N SER A 197 14.54 -2.20 -17.02
CA SER A 197 15.10 -0.84 -17.03
C SER A 197 14.64 0.04 -15.86
N ASN A 198 13.46 -0.19 -15.28
CA ASN A 198 12.94 0.65 -14.20
C ASN A 198 12.03 -0.13 -13.25
N LYS A 199 12.55 -0.49 -12.08
CA LYS A 199 11.79 -1.17 -11.01
C LYS A 199 10.63 -0.34 -10.45
N HIS A 200 10.61 0.97 -10.72
CA HIS A 200 9.58 1.90 -10.26
C HIS A 200 8.56 2.25 -11.35
N CYS A 201 8.64 1.67 -12.55
CA CYS A 201 7.53 1.81 -13.49
C CYS A 201 6.28 1.11 -12.94
N SER A 202 5.10 1.58 -13.35
CA SER A 202 3.83 1.03 -12.86
C SER A 202 3.75 -0.48 -13.13
N SER A 203 4.05 -0.94 -14.35
CA SER A 203 4.02 -2.35 -14.72
C SER A 203 4.97 -3.22 -13.88
N ALA A 204 6.23 -2.83 -13.71
CA ALA A 204 7.19 -3.58 -12.91
C ALA A 204 6.80 -3.63 -11.42
N ARG A 205 6.22 -2.55 -10.88
CA ARG A 205 5.74 -2.51 -9.49
C ARG A 205 4.66 -3.56 -9.22
N TYR A 206 3.80 -3.84 -10.20
CA TYR A 206 2.76 -4.88 -10.07
C TYR A 206 3.30 -6.28 -10.38
N ALA A 207 4.09 -6.41 -11.44
CA ALA A 207 4.58 -7.71 -11.93
C ALA A 207 5.57 -8.36 -10.96
N TYR A 208 6.45 -7.58 -10.30
CA TYR A 208 7.46 -8.14 -9.41
C TYR A 208 6.86 -8.85 -8.18
N PRO A 209 5.92 -8.25 -7.43
CA PRO A 209 5.19 -8.95 -6.37
C PRO A 209 4.39 -10.13 -6.86
N ALA A 210 3.73 -10.00 -8.02
CA ALA A 210 2.91 -11.07 -8.57
C ALA A 210 3.75 -12.30 -8.95
N ASN A 211 4.95 -12.11 -9.50
CA ASN A 211 5.89 -13.20 -9.77
C ASN A 211 6.43 -13.84 -8.49
N SER A 212 6.67 -13.05 -7.44
CA SER A 212 7.04 -13.60 -6.14
C SER A 212 5.94 -14.47 -5.56
N MET A 213 4.67 -14.17 -5.86
CA MET A 213 3.49 -14.89 -5.37
C MET A 213 3.05 -16.04 -6.29
N GLY A 214 3.42 -16.02 -7.57
CA GLY A 214 3.00 -17.01 -8.57
C GLY A 214 3.45 -18.45 -8.26
N LYS A 215 4.41 -18.63 -7.34
CA LYS A 215 4.78 -19.95 -6.81
C LYS A 215 3.70 -20.59 -5.95
N ASP A 216 2.95 -19.75 -5.23
CA ASP A 216 2.01 -20.18 -4.19
C ASP A 216 0.54 -19.95 -4.61
N LEU A 217 0.31 -19.26 -5.72
CA LEU A 217 -1.01 -18.88 -6.21
C LEU A 217 -1.15 -19.19 -7.71
N ASP A 218 -2.05 -20.12 -8.03
CA ASP A 218 -2.50 -20.30 -9.41
C ASP A 218 -3.38 -19.11 -9.83
N MET A 219 -2.87 -18.31 -10.78
CA MET A 219 -3.55 -17.15 -11.29
C MET A 219 -4.84 -17.51 -12.06
N PHE A 220 -4.95 -18.72 -12.61
CA PHE A 220 -6.10 -19.15 -13.42
C PHE A 220 -7.12 -19.98 -12.63
N ALA A 221 -6.83 -20.30 -11.36
CA ALA A 221 -7.78 -21.00 -10.51
C ALA A 221 -9.09 -20.23 -10.33
N ILE A 222 -10.22 -20.91 -10.53
CA ILE A 222 -11.57 -20.36 -10.42
C ILE A 222 -11.90 -20.15 -8.93
N GLY A 223 -12.02 -18.89 -8.49
CA GLY A 223 -12.34 -18.54 -7.10
C GLY A 223 -12.01 -17.09 -6.74
N THR A 224 -12.49 -16.63 -5.58
CA THR A 224 -12.19 -15.30 -5.04
C THR A 224 -10.78 -15.26 -4.44
N VAL A 225 -9.88 -14.44 -5.00
CA VAL A 225 -8.57 -14.18 -4.38
C VAL A 225 -8.72 -13.04 -3.37
N SER A 226 -8.34 -13.30 -2.13
CA SER A 226 -8.26 -12.28 -1.07
C SER A 226 -6.82 -12.13 -0.61
N VAL A 227 -6.49 -10.97 -0.03
CA VAL A 227 -5.19 -10.73 0.62
C VAL A 227 -4.93 -11.77 1.72
N ASN A 228 -5.99 -12.29 2.34
CA ASN A 228 -5.86 -13.31 3.38
C ASN A 228 -5.47 -14.67 2.80
N HIS A 229 -5.98 -15.06 1.63
CA HIS A 229 -5.48 -16.25 0.93
C HIS A 229 -4.00 -16.14 0.55
N ILE A 230 -3.53 -14.92 0.31
CA ILE A 230 -2.13 -14.60 0.00
C ILE A 230 -1.26 -14.56 1.27
N SER A 231 -1.82 -14.14 2.42
CA SER A 231 -1.10 -14.09 3.71
C SER A 231 -1.14 -15.40 4.50
N HIS A 232 -2.12 -16.27 4.27
CA HIS A 232 -2.34 -17.52 5.02
C HIS A 232 -1.24 -18.58 4.85
N VAL A 233 -0.36 -18.46 3.85
CA VAL A 233 0.85 -19.29 3.77
C VAL A 233 1.82 -18.99 4.93
N ASN A 234 1.66 -17.87 5.65
CA ASN A 234 2.51 -17.48 6.79
C ASN A 234 1.75 -17.22 8.12
N GLU A 235 0.42 -17.35 8.16
CA GLU A 235 -0.40 -16.94 9.32
C GLU A 235 -0.88 -18.10 10.22
N GLN A 236 -0.48 -19.35 9.97
CA GLN A 236 -0.85 -20.50 10.82
C GLN A 236 -0.21 -20.53 12.23
N LYS A 237 0.48 -19.46 12.68
CA LYS A 237 1.13 -19.44 14.01
C LYS A 237 0.32 -18.83 15.15
N PHE A 238 -0.93 -18.42 14.92
CA PHE A 238 -1.83 -17.94 16.00
C PHE A 238 -2.97 -18.92 16.29
N VAL A 239 -2.68 -20.23 16.29
CA VAL A 239 -3.49 -21.21 17.02
C VAL A 239 -2.79 -21.42 18.36
N VAL A 240 -3.42 -20.86 19.39
CA VAL A 240 -3.03 -20.91 20.80
C VAL A 240 -2.96 -22.37 21.28
N ASN A 241 -1.85 -22.72 21.93
CA ASN A 241 -1.85 -23.61 23.09
C ASN A 241 -1.85 -22.73 24.34
#